data_AF-H6RJB6-F1
#
_entry.id   AF-H6RJB6-F1
#
_cell.length_a   1.000
_cell.length_b   1.000
_cell.length_c   1.000
_cell.angle_alpha   90.00
_cell.angle_beta   90.00
_cell.angle_gamma   90.00
#
_symmetry.space_group_name_H-M   'P 1'
#
loop_
_entity.id
_entity.type
_entity.pdbx_description
1 polymer ?
#
loop_
_entity_poly.entity_id
_entity_poly.type
_entity_poly.pdbx_seq_one_letter_code
_entity_poly.pdbx_strand_id
1 'polypeptide(L)'
;MVLRSASADLDTAALRKARGAFFTPEPLARYITDWAVRSVDDRVLEPSCGEAAFLLAAVDRLAALEATSTGQALLPHLDGVELHEDSAQAARELLTAAGVEATVTVGDFFGVNPGRQYDAVIGNPPYVRYQDFSGESRARSRAAALRGGVSLTGLASSWAAFTVHAAQFLKPGGRLGLVLPAELLTVNYAAGVRTFLLQNFEQVDLVAFDERVFPGVLEEVVLVLADGYANGPTDHFQLFQARNADDLANTTTPRLWRPIPPAGKWTASLLTSETLGAYSGLLATESFTLLETWGDTTLGMVTGNNKYFALSPARAAQLGLSKSDLLRLSPPGSRHLRGLSLTTAALTELGDAGAAVCLFRPAGEPSAAAWAYIAEGEAREVDQAYKCQVRKPWWRTPLVKPADLLLTYMNADTPRLSANKAQAHHLNSVHGVYLKPEHRALGSDLLPVASLNSMTLLGAEMVGRAYGGGMLKLEPKEADLLPVPSPALTKAAETALRRLRPQLVRLLASGQVVSAARLVDEVLLIGELGLPEAEVKALRQGHEELTARRVARGGASHVHRGDGGTVSRRANSNRLRRP
;
A
#
# COMPACT_ATOMS: atom_id res chain seq x y z
N MET A 1 45.32 11.75 6.79
CA MET A 1 44.90 13.17 6.81
C MET A 1 44.87 13.63 5.37
N VAL A 2 43.73 13.46 4.71
CA VAL A 2 43.53 13.79 3.28
C VAL A 2 42.33 14.72 3.22
N LEU A 3 42.52 15.83 2.51
CA LEU A 3 41.62 16.98 2.41
C LEU A 3 40.26 16.57 1.83
N ARG A 4 39.22 16.59 2.67
CA ARG A 4 37.82 16.65 2.22
C ARG A 4 37.56 18.08 1.75
N SER A 5 37.45 18.27 0.43
CA SER A 5 37.16 19.58 -0.16
C SER A 5 35.72 20.02 0.13
N ALA A 6 35.55 21.34 0.18
CA ALA A 6 34.40 22.08 0.68
C ALA A 6 33.23 22.19 -0.33
N SER A 7 32.60 21.09 -0.73
CA SER A 7 31.34 21.11 -1.52
C SER A 7 30.08 20.71 -0.73
N ALA A 8 30.20 20.37 0.55
CA ALA A 8 29.10 19.82 1.35
C ALA A 8 27.93 20.80 1.63
N ASP A 9 28.10 22.09 1.38
CA ASP A 9 27.11 23.13 1.75
C ASP A 9 26.04 23.44 0.67
N LEU A 10 26.10 22.83 -0.53
CA LEU A 10 25.13 23.09 -1.61
C LEU A 10 24.07 22.00 -1.82
N ASP A 11 24.24 20.83 -1.21
CA ASP A 11 23.36 19.67 -1.44
C ASP A 11 22.49 19.40 -0.21
N THR A 12 21.34 20.06 -0.12
CA THR A 12 20.42 19.90 1.01
C THR A 12 19.63 18.59 0.93
N ALA A 13 19.19 18.05 2.07
CA ALA A 13 18.30 16.87 2.09
C ALA A 13 17.02 17.05 1.25
N ALA A 14 16.58 18.30 1.02
CA ALA A 14 15.46 18.63 0.15
C ALA A 14 15.81 18.48 -1.34
N LEU A 15 17.03 18.87 -1.77
CA LEU A 15 17.53 18.64 -3.13
C LEU A 15 17.78 17.15 -3.38
N ARG A 16 18.31 16.43 -2.40
CA ARG A 16 18.48 14.96 -2.43
C ARG A 16 17.15 14.22 -2.57
N LYS A 17 16.13 14.64 -1.82
CA LYS A 17 14.76 14.10 -1.90
C LYS A 17 14.05 14.47 -3.20
N ALA A 18 14.29 15.68 -3.73
CA ALA A 18 13.72 16.12 -5.01
C ALA A 18 14.30 15.36 -6.23
N ARG A 19 15.54 14.86 -6.11
CA ARG A 19 16.20 14.02 -7.13
C ARG A 19 15.79 12.54 -7.06
N GLY A 20 15.12 12.11 -5.99
CA GLY A 20 14.81 10.69 -5.76
C GLY A 20 16.06 9.81 -5.58
N ALA A 21 17.24 10.41 -5.41
CA ALA A 21 18.52 9.74 -5.26
C ALA A 21 18.78 9.50 -3.76
N PHE A 22 18.56 8.26 -3.31
CA PHE A 22 19.04 7.80 -2.01
C PHE A 22 20.32 7.02 -2.23
N PHE A 23 21.38 7.40 -1.51
CA PHE A 23 22.65 6.68 -1.60
C PHE A 23 22.45 5.26 -1.11
N THR A 24 22.75 4.26 -1.95
CA THR A 24 22.62 2.87 -1.58
C THR A 24 23.68 2.52 -0.52
N PRO A 25 23.27 1.98 0.65
CA PRO A 25 24.22 1.48 1.63
C PRO A 25 25.15 0.45 1.01
N GLU A 26 26.44 0.59 1.31
CA GLU A 26 27.50 -0.28 0.81
C GLU A 26 27.21 -1.78 1.03
N PRO A 27 26.68 -2.25 2.17
CA PRO A 27 26.35 -3.67 2.35
C PRO A 27 25.33 -4.19 1.34
N LEU A 28 24.35 -3.37 0.93
CA LEU A 28 23.35 -3.76 -0.07
C LEU A 28 23.97 -3.85 -1.47
N ALA A 29 24.80 -2.86 -1.82
CA ALA A 29 25.48 -2.83 -3.11
C ALA A 29 26.41 -4.03 -3.27
N ARG A 30 27.27 -4.29 -2.26
CA ARG A 30 28.16 -5.46 -2.23
C ARG A 30 27.38 -6.77 -2.38
N TYR A 31 26.34 -6.98 -1.58
CA TYR A 31 25.57 -8.22 -1.59
C TYR A 31 24.94 -8.54 -2.96
N ILE A 32 24.29 -7.55 -3.58
CA ILE A 32 23.69 -7.73 -4.91
C ILE A 32 24.77 -8.01 -5.95
N THR A 33 25.87 -7.24 -5.91
CA THR A 33 26.96 -7.38 -6.88
C THR A 33 27.66 -8.72 -6.75
N ASP A 34 27.94 -9.19 -5.54
CA ASP A 34 28.60 -10.48 -5.28
C ASP A 34 27.80 -11.66 -5.84
N TRP A 35 26.46 -11.57 -5.76
CA TRP A 35 25.53 -12.53 -6.33
C TRP A 35 25.45 -12.45 -7.87
N ALA A 36 25.41 -11.23 -8.41
CA ALA A 36 25.18 -10.98 -9.83
C ALA A 36 26.42 -11.16 -10.70
N VAL A 37 27.61 -10.79 -10.20
CA VAL A 37 28.88 -10.83 -10.93
C VAL A 37 29.63 -12.11 -10.55
N ARG A 38 29.72 -13.03 -11.51
CA ARG A 38 30.16 -14.42 -11.31
C ARG A 38 31.45 -14.74 -12.06
N SER A 39 31.78 -13.98 -13.10
CA SER A 39 32.99 -14.13 -13.89
C SER A 39 33.70 -12.80 -14.07
N VAL A 40 35.03 -12.83 -14.25
CA VAL A 40 35.82 -11.67 -14.69
C VAL A 40 35.40 -11.20 -16.09
N ASP A 41 34.79 -12.06 -16.90
CA ASP A 41 34.31 -11.72 -18.24
C ASP A 41 32.91 -11.08 -18.26
N ASP A 42 32.23 -10.99 -17.10
CA ASP A 42 30.88 -10.45 -17.04
C ASP A 42 30.86 -8.97 -17.41
N ARG A 43 30.02 -8.59 -18.38
CA ARG A 43 29.71 -7.18 -18.66
C ARG A 43 28.62 -6.70 -17.73
N VAL A 44 28.88 -5.59 -17.03
CA VAL A 44 27.98 -5.08 -15.97
C VAL A 44 27.44 -3.71 -16.34
N LEU A 45 26.13 -3.53 -16.15
CA LEU A 45 25.45 -2.25 -16.31
C LEU A 45 24.83 -1.78 -14.99
N GLU A 46 25.11 -0.53 -14.59
CA GLU A 46 24.35 0.21 -13.58
C GLU A 46 23.51 1.31 -14.25
N PRO A 47 22.20 1.11 -14.47
CA PRO A 47 21.35 1.98 -15.31
C PRO A 47 20.92 3.31 -14.66
N SER A 48 21.25 3.52 -13.38
CA SER A 48 20.98 4.76 -12.63
C SER A 48 22.05 4.94 -11.56
N CYS A 49 23.28 5.17 -12.00
CA CYS A 49 24.47 4.91 -11.19
C CYS A 49 24.76 5.93 -10.08
N GLY A 50 24.14 7.12 -10.07
CA GLY A 50 24.40 8.11 -9.03
C GLY A 50 25.90 8.40 -8.90
N GLU A 51 26.47 8.19 -7.71
CA GLU A 51 27.92 8.27 -7.46
C GLU A 51 28.59 6.88 -7.43
N ALA A 52 28.18 5.98 -8.32
CA ALA A 52 28.82 4.70 -8.63
C ALA A 52 28.88 3.65 -7.49
N ALA A 53 27.90 3.64 -6.57
CA ALA A 53 27.92 2.69 -5.45
C ALA A 53 27.98 1.21 -5.87
N PHE A 54 27.19 0.79 -6.89
CA PHE A 54 27.25 -0.58 -7.38
C PHE A 54 28.43 -0.81 -8.31
N LEU A 55 28.78 0.16 -9.16
CA LEU A 55 29.96 0.04 -10.02
C LEU A 55 31.25 -0.14 -9.19
N LEU A 56 31.43 0.61 -8.09
CA LEU A 56 32.57 0.42 -7.17
C LEU A 56 32.54 -0.95 -6.49
N ALA A 57 31.37 -1.42 -6.05
CA ALA A 57 31.23 -2.78 -5.55
C ALA A 57 31.59 -3.84 -6.61
N ALA A 58 31.30 -3.57 -7.90
CA ALA A 58 31.66 -4.44 -9.00
C ALA A 58 33.18 -4.49 -9.20
N VAL A 59 33.87 -3.36 -9.06
CA VAL A 59 35.35 -3.32 -9.06
C VAL A 59 35.92 -4.26 -7.98
N ASP A 60 35.45 -4.12 -6.74
CA ASP A 60 35.89 -4.98 -5.62
C ASP A 60 35.65 -6.47 -5.92
N ARG A 61 34.46 -6.80 -6.45
CA ARG A 61 34.09 -8.18 -6.77
C ARG A 61 34.93 -8.77 -7.90
N LEU A 62 35.17 -8.01 -8.95
CA LEU A 62 35.97 -8.43 -10.10
C LEU A 62 37.43 -8.65 -9.70
N ALA A 63 37.99 -7.77 -8.87
CA ALA A 63 39.34 -7.95 -8.31
C ALA A 63 39.45 -9.23 -7.45
N ALA A 64 38.40 -9.55 -6.66
CA ALA A 64 38.36 -10.77 -5.87
C ALA A 64 38.29 -12.04 -6.74
N LEU A 65 37.56 -12.00 -7.87
CA LEU A 65 37.50 -13.11 -8.83
C LEU A 65 38.83 -13.27 -9.58
N GLU A 66 39.45 -12.17 -10.00
CA GLU A 66 40.75 -12.17 -10.69
C GLU A 66 41.85 -12.80 -9.83
N ALA A 67 41.89 -12.50 -8.52
CA ALA A 67 42.85 -13.10 -7.59
C ALA A 67 42.78 -14.64 -7.53
N THR A 68 41.66 -15.23 -7.94
CA THR A 68 41.45 -16.69 -8.01
C THR A 68 41.54 -17.27 -9.41
N SER A 69 41.75 -16.42 -10.43
CA SER A 69 41.79 -16.77 -11.84
C SER A 69 43.23 -17.07 -12.31
N THR A 70 43.42 -18.05 -13.18
CA THR A 70 44.74 -18.42 -13.75
C THR A 70 45.04 -17.77 -15.11
N GLY A 71 44.14 -16.91 -15.61
CA GLY A 71 44.25 -16.25 -16.91
C GLY A 71 44.72 -14.79 -16.85
N GLN A 72 45.13 -14.23 -18.00
CA GLN A 72 45.36 -12.79 -18.16
C GLN A 72 44.02 -12.06 -18.12
N ALA A 73 43.85 -11.14 -17.16
CA ALA A 73 42.63 -10.35 -17.05
C ALA A 73 42.49 -9.37 -18.21
N LEU A 74 41.40 -9.51 -18.96
CA LEU A 74 40.82 -8.40 -19.71
C LEU A 74 39.99 -7.59 -18.72
N LEU A 75 40.21 -6.28 -18.68
CA LEU A 75 39.46 -5.40 -17.78
C LEU A 75 37.96 -5.48 -18.12
N PRO A 76 37.08 -5.79 -17.15
CA PRO A 76 35.65 -5.96 -17.38
C PRO A 76 35.02 -4.64 -17.82
N HIS A 77 34.06 -4.70 -18.75
CA HIS A 77 33.33 -3.51 -19.17
C HIS A 77 32.24 -3.15 -18.16
N LEU A 78 32.52 -2.12 -17.36
CA LEU A 78 31.58 -1.48 -16.46
C LEU A 78 30.93 -0.28 -17.16
N ASP A 79 29.61 -0.34 -17.34
CA ASP A 79 28.85 0.75 -17.94
C ASP A 79 27.85 1.32 -16.94
N GLY A 80 27.73 2.65 -16.90
CA GLY A 80 26.80 3.39 -16.05
C GLY A 80 25.96 4.37 -16.85
N VAL A 81 24.72 4.59 -16.42
CA VAL A 81 23.87 5.69 -16.92
C VAL A 81 23.44 6.54 -15.73
N GLU A 82 23.51 7.86 -15.87
CA GLU A 82 23.09 8.80 -14.84
C GLU A 82 22.40 10.02 -15.49
N LEU A 83 21.28 10.46 -14.90
CA LEU A 83 20.49 11.55 -15.45
C LEU A 83 21.17 12.91 -15.24
N HIS A 84 21.88 13.08 -14.12
CA HIS A 84 22.48 14.33 -13.70
C HIS A 84 24.00 14.36 -13.96
N GLU A 85 24.45 15.37 -14.69
CA GLU A 85 25.85 15.52 -15.10
C GLU A 85 26.83 15.57 -13.90
N ASP A 86 26.48 16.30 -12.83
CA ASP A 86 27.33 16.41 -11.63
C ASP A 86 27.56 15.04 -10.97
N SER A 87 26.50 14.25 -10.80
CA SER A 87 26.59 12.89 -10.23
C SER A 87 27.39 11.96 -11.14
N ALA A 88 27.16 12.04 -12.46
CA ALA A 88 27.91 11.26 -13.44
C ALA A 88 29.41 11.60 -13.41
N GLN A 89 29.74 12.87 -13.22
CA GLN A 89 31.13 13.31 -13.10
C GLN A 89 31.78 12.77 -11.81
N ALA A 90 31.08 12.85 -10.67
CA ALA A 90 31.55 12.26 -9.41
C ALA A 90 31.77 10.73 -9.54
N ALA A 91 30.84 10.02 -10.18
CA ALA A 91 30.99 8.60 -10.50
C ALA A 91 32.26 8.30 -11.31
N ARG A 92 32.53 9.08 -12.38
CA ARG A 92 33.74 8.91 -13.19
C ARG A 92 35.03 9.14 -12.39
N GLU A 93 35.05 10.14 -11.53
CA GLU A 93 36.21 10.45 -10.69
C GLU A 93 36.49 9.32 -9.69
N LEU A 94 35.44 8.78 -9.05
CA LEU A 94 35.55 7.64 -8.15
C LEU A 94 36.06 6.38 -8.86
N LEU A 95 35.53 6.08 -10.05
CA LEU A 95 35.92 4.91 -10.85
C LEU A 95 37.37 5.05 -11.36
N THR A 96 37.77 6.26 -11.78
CA THR A 96 39.15 6.55 -12.18
C THR A 96 40.12 6.37 -11.01
N ALA A 97 39.74 6.84 -9.81
CA ALA A 97 40.53 6.66 -8.60
C ALA A 97 40.66 5.18 -8.18
N ALA A 98 39.66 4.35 -8.53
CA ALA A 98 39.71 2.90 -8.36
C ALA A 98 40.53 2.17 -9.44
N GLY A 99 41.05 2.88 -10.44
CA GLY A 99 41.96 2.35 -11.45
C GLY A 99 41.27 1.54 -12.57
N VAL A 100 39.96 1.69 -12.75
CA VAL A 100 39.19 0.98 -13.78
C VAL A 100 38.71 1.89 -14.89
N GLU A 101 38.69 1.38 -16.12
CA GLU A 101 38.10 2.05 -17.27
C GLU A 101 36.60 1.71 -17.33
N ALA A 102 35.75 2.68 -16.99
CA ALA A 102 34.29 2.53 -16.97
C ALA A 102 33.60 3.60 -17.82
N THR A 103 32.52 3.25 -18.51
CA THR A 103 31.76 4.19 -19.36
C THR A 103 30.56 4.71 -18.60
N VAL A 104 30.59 5.96 -18.14
CA VAL A 104 29.42 6.62 -17.53
C VAL A 104 28.78 7.58 -18.54
N THR A 105 27.56 7.28 -18.98
CA THR A 105 26.78 8.10 -19.92
C THR A 105 25.81 9.01 -19.19
N VAL A 106 25.79 10.30 -19.53
CA VAL A 106 24.79 11.24 -19.01
C VAL A 106 23.53 11.16 -19.86
N GLY A 107 22.38 10.82 -19.26
CA GLY A 107 21.11 10.79 -19.98
C GLY A 107 19.96 10.12 -19.24
N ASP A 108 18.74 10.29 -19.77
CA ASP A 108 17.56 9.54 -19.34
C ASP A 108 17.68 8.09 -19.80
N PHE A 109 17.82 7.16 -18.84
CA PHE A 109 17.94 5.73 -19.13
C PHE A 109 16.81 5.19 -20.00
N PHE A 110 15.58 5.73 -19.87
CA PHE A 110 14.46 5.30 -20.72
C PHE A 110 14.63 5.69 -22.20
N GLY A 111 15.56 6.59 -22.51
CA GLY A 111 15.99 6.94 -23.87
C GLY A 111 17.11 6.05 -24.42
N VAL A 112 17.73 5.21 -23.58
CA VAL A 112 18.79 4.29 -24.01
C VAL A 112 18.13 3.05 -24.61
N ASN A 113 18.54 2.68 -25.81
CA ASN A 113 17.99 1.51 -26.49
C ASN A 113 18.61 0.21 -25.94
N PRO A 114 17.80 -0.81 -25.61
CA PRO A 114 18.30 -2.06 -25.08
C PRO A 114 19.04 -2.86 -26.17
N GLY A 115 20.28 -3.26 -25.89
CA GLY A 115 21.14 -4.00 -26.82
C GLY A 115 21.35 -5.48 -26.51
N ARG A 116 20.81 -6.01 -25.39
CA ARG A 116 21.02 -7.40 -24.90
C ARG A 116 22.50 -7.81 -24.85
N GLN A 117 23.33 -6.97 -24.23
CA GLN A 117 24.80 -7.10 -24.25
C GLN A 117 25.43 -7.29 -22.87
N TYR A 118 24.63 -7.31 -21.81
CA TYR A 118 25.12 -7.41 -20.43
C TYR A 118 24.83 -8.77 -19.82
N ASP A 119 25.78 -9.24 -19.02
CA ASP A 119 25.66 -10.47 -18.24
C ASP A 119 25.01 -10.18 -16.88
N ALA A 120 25.24 -8.98 -16.34
CA ALA A 120 24.60 -8.49 -15.13
C ALA A 120 24.10 -7.05 -15.28
N VAL A 121 22.89 -6.79 -14.78
CA VAL A 121 22.35 -5.44 -14.59
C VAL A 121 22.04 -5.28 -13.12
N ILE A 122 22.71 -4.33 -12.47
CA ILE A 122 22.62 -4.09 -11.01
C ILE A 122 22.26 -2.65 -10.72
N GLY A 123 21.60 -2.36 -9.58
CA GLY A 123 21.40 -0.97 -9.17
C GLY A 123 20.22 -0.69 -8.25
N ASN A 124 20.00 0.59 -7.99
CA ASN A 124 18.87 1.11 -7.22
C ASN A 124 18.06 2.09 -8.09
N PRO A 125 16.97 1.65 -8.74
CA PRO A 125 16.14 2.50 -9.59
C PRO A 125 15.54 3.70 -8.85
N PRO A 126 15.22 4.82 -9.53
CA PRO A 126 14.58 5.97 -8.90
C PRO A 126 13.10 5.69 -8.53
N TYR A 127 12.64 6.16 -7.36
CA TYR A 127 11.28 5.94 -6.82
C TYR A 127 10.35 7.16 -7.00
N VAL A 128 10.28 7.72 -8.21
CA VAL A 128 9.47 8.92 -8.49
C VAL A 128 7.99 8.54 -8.55
N ARG A 129 7.16 9.26 -7.78
CA ARG A 129 5.70 9.05 -7.76
C ARG A 129 5.04 9.67 -8.98
N TYR A 130 3.88 9.13 -9.36
CA TYR A 130 3.16 9.55 -10.58
C TYR A 130 2.74 11.05 -10.61
N GLN A 131 2.71 11.72 -9.45
CA GLN A 131 2.35 13.15 -9.36
C GLN A 131 3.50 14.04 -9.84
N ASP A 132 4.74 13.60 -9.64
CA ASP A 132 5.96 14.33 -10.02
C ASP A 132 6.51 13.85 -11.39
N PHE A 133 5.86 12.84 -11.98
CA PHE A 133 6.26 12.22 -13.23
C PHE A 133 5.26 12.57 -14.35
N SER A 134 5.60 13.56 -15.17
CA SER A 134 4.76 14.08 -16.25
C SER A 134 5.55 14.28 -17.56
N GLY A 135 4.85 14.56 -18.66
CA GLY A 135 5.48 14.87 -19.96
C GLY A 135 6.17 13.69 -20.66
N GLU A 136 7.23 13.98 -21.40
CA GLU A 136 7.92 13.04 -22.30
C GLU A 136 8.61 11.87 -21.57
N SER A 137 9.25 12.13 -20.42
CA SER A 137 9.92 11.07 -19.65
C SER A 137 8.94 9.96 -19.25
N ARG A 138 7.69 10.33 -18.97
CA ARG A 138 6.61 9.37 -18.70
C ARG A 138 6.13 8.61 -19.92
N ALA A 139 6.09 9.25 -21.07
CA ALA A 139 5.80 8.55 -22.32
C ALA A 139 6.90 7.53 -22.63
N ARG A 140 8.18 7.92 -22.46
CA ARG A 140 9.34 7.03 -22.64
C ARG A 140 9.33 5.84 -21.70
N SER A 141 9.11 6.03 -20.40
CA SER A 141 9.10 4.91 -19.46
C SER A 141 7.97 3.91 -19.72
N ARG A 142 6.78 4.40 -20.08
CA ARG A 142 5.66 3.55 -20.48
C ARG A 142 5.95 2.78 -21.75
N ALA A 143 6.54 3.42 -22.75
CA ALA A 143 6.97 2.76 -23.98
C ALA A 143 8.04 1.69 -23.67
N ALA A 144 8.98 1.99 -22.78
CA ALA A 144 10.02 1.06 -22.36
C ALA A 144 9.47 -0.19 -21.65
N ALA A 145 8.51 0.00 -20.74
CA ALA A 145 7.82 -1.12 -20.10
C ALA A 145 6.98 -1.94 -21.10
N LEU A 146 6.29 -1.25 -22.03
CA LEU A 146 5.46 -1.91 -23.04
C LEU A 146 6.30 -2.75 -24.01
N ARG A 147 7.51 -2.30 -24.39
CA ARG A 147 8.46 -3.11 -25.16
C ARG A 147 8.82 -4.43 -24.47
N GLY A 148 8.88 -4.43 -23.14
CA GLY A 148 9.06 -5.63 -22.32
C GLY A 148 7.75 -6.41 -22.05
N GLY A 149 6.64 -6.05 -22.69
CA GLY A 149 5.34 -6.74 -22.54
C GLY A 149 4.51 -6.28 -21.35
N VAL A 150 4.91 -5.22 -20.64
CA VAL A 150 4.23 -4.77 -19.41
C VAL A 150 3.47 -3.45 -19.63
N SER A 151 2.14 -3.51 -19.51
CA SER A 151 1.29 -2.32 -19.56
C SER A 151 1.13 -1.71 -18.17
N LEU A 152 1.68 -0.50 -17.97
CA LEU A 152 1.64 0.20 -16.69
C LEU A 152 0.54 1.26 -16.60
N THR A 153 -0.20 1.24 -15.49
CA THR A 153 -1.27 2.22 -15.22
C THR A 153 -0.72 3.63 -14.98
N GLY A 154 -1.61 4.63 -14.90
CA GLY A 154 -1.19 6.02 -14.64
C GLY A 154 -0.69 6.28 -13.22
N LEU A 155 -0.79 5.29 -12.35
CA LEU A 155 -0.43 5.37 -10.94
C LEU A 155 0.93 4.72 -10.63
N ALA A 156 1.56 4.08 -11.62
CA ALA A 156 2.82 3.37 -11.42
C ALA A 156 3.97 4.35 -11.16
N SER A 157 4.80 4.04 -10.15
CA SER A 157 6.06 4.73 -9.92
C SER A 157 7.12 4.33 -10.97
N SER A 158 8.12 5.17 -11.18
CA SER A 158 9.18 4.98 -12.19
C SER A 158 9.92 3.66 -12.06
N TRP A 159 10.16 3.16 -10.84
CA TRP A 159 10.85 1.89 -10.60
C TRP A 159 10.23 0.73 -11.39
N ALA A 160 8.90 0.71 -11.55
CA ALA A 160 8.20 -0.38 -12.22
C ALA A 160 8.56 -0.47 -13.70
N ALA A 161 8.59 0.67 -14.39
CA ALA A 161 9.03 0.72 -15.78
C ALA A 161 10.52 0.45 -15.90
N PHE A 162 11.28 0.97 -14.93
CA PHE A 162 12.72 0.86 -14.90
C PHE A 162 13.19 -0.59 -14.76
N THR A 163 12.59 -1.38 -13.87
CA THR A 163 12.87 -2.83 -13.71
C THR A 163 12.68 -3.59 -15.03
N VAL A 164 11.54 -3.38 -15.71
CA VAL A 164 11.24 -4.03 -16.99
C VAL A 164 12.20 -3.56 -18.10
N HIS A 165 12.58 -2.29 -18.08
CA HIS A 165 13.52 -1.75 -19.05
C HIS A 165 14.94 -2.28 -18.86
N ALA A 166 15.42 -2.29 -17.62
CA ALA A 166 16.73 -2.80 -17.22
C ALA A 166 16.93 -4.26 -17.66
N ALA A 167 15.92 -5.12 -17.44
CA ALA A 167 15.98 -6.51 -17.88
C ALA A 167 16.18 -6.68 -19.40
N GLN A 168 15.71 -5.75 -20.24
CA GLN A 168 15.87 -5.84 -21.69
C GLN A 168 17.33 -5.65 -22.17
N PHE A 169 18.23 -5.19 -21.30
CA PHE A 169 19.67 -5.06 -21.58
C PHE A 169 20.44 -6.37 -21.37
N LEU A 170 19.83 -7.35 -20.72
CA LEU A 170 20.45 -8.64 -20.44
C LEU A 170 20.52 -9.53 -21.68
N LYS A 171 21.62 -10.28 -21.79
CA LYS A 171 21.71 -11.45 -22.65
C LYS A 171 20.80 -12.58 -22.12
N PRO A 172 20.43 -13.57 -22.95
CA PRO A 172 19.91 -14.84 -22.43
C PRO A 172 20.85 -15.44 -21.38
N GLY A 173 20.32 -15.89 -20.25
CA GLY A 173 21.09 -16.32 -19.08
C GLY A 173 21.59 -15.21 -18.16
N GLY A 174 21.31 -13.93 -18.48
CA GLY A 174 21.77 -12.78 -17.69
C GLY A 174 21.04 -12.61 -16.35
N ARG A 175 21.63 -11.80 -15.47
CA ARG A 175 21.23 -11.62 -14.07
C ARG A 175 20.80 -10.18 -13.78
N LEU A 176 19.66 -10.01 -13.11
CA LEU A 176 19.14 -8.73 -12.67
C LEU A 176 19.17 -8.63 -11.15
N GLY A 177 19.91 -7.68 -10.61
CA GLY A 177 20.01 -7.43 -9.17
C GLY A 177 19.58 -6.01 -8.80
N LEU A 178 18.40 -5.81 -8.21
CA LEU A 178 17.86 -4.47 -7.95
C LEU A 178 17.42 -4.27 -6.51
N VAL A 179 17.59 -3.04 -6.00
CA VAL A 179 16.93 -2.56 -4.78
C VAL A 179 15.59 -1.93 -5.18
N LEU A 180 14.46 -2.58 -4.86
CA LEU A 180 13.13 -2.11 -5.23
C LEU A 180 12.30 -1.77 -3.99
N PRO A 181 11.29 -0.88 -4.08
CA PRO A 181 10.42 -0.62 -2.95
C PRO A 181 9.57 -1.87 -2.66
N ALA A 182 9.28 -2.11 -1.38
CA ALA A 182 8.39 -3.20 -0.93
C ALA A 182 6.97 -3.09 -1.52
N GLU A 183 6.63 -1.96 -2.15
CA GLU A 183 5.45 -1.80 -3.01
C GLU A 183 5.32 -2.93 -4.04
N LEU A 184 6.44 -3.49 -4.54
CA LEU A 184 6.45 -4.67 -5.42
C LEU A 184 5.53 -5.78 -4.89
N LEU A 185 5.55 -6.02 -3.58
CA LEU A 185 4.80 -7.10 -2.93
C LEU A 185 3.31 -6.79 -2.80
N THR A 186 2.94 -5.51 -2.64
CA THR A 186 1.61 -5.13 -2.11
C THR A 186 0.74 -4.34 -3.09
N VAL A 187 1.32 -3.63 -4.07
CA VAL A 187 0.55 -2.70 -4.92
C VAL A 187 0.02 -3.37 -6.18
N ASN A 188 -1.17 -2.96 -6.61
CA ASN A 188 -1.82 -3.56 -7.78
C ASN A 188 -1.15 -3.16 -9.10
N TYR A 189 -0.60 -1.95 -9.21
CA TYR A 189 0.06 -1.52 -10.45
C TYR A 189 1.32 -2.34 -10.77
N ALA A 190 1.93 -2.97 -9.76
CA ALA A 190 3.09 -3.84 -9.91
C ALA A 190 2.74 -5.26 -10.39
N ALA A 191 1.46 -5.58 -10.59
CA ALA A 191 1.01 -6.89 -11.07
C ALA A 191 1.73 -7.31 -12.37
N GLY A 192 1.83 -6.41 -13.33
CA GLY A 192 2.55 -6.68 -14.58
C GLY A 192 4.06 -6.89 -14.40
N VAL A 193 4.67 -6.22 -13.42
CA VAL A 193 6.11 -6.40 -13.10
C VAL A 193 6.35 -7.76 -12.42
N ARG A 194 5.47 -8.16 -11.49
CA ARG A 194 5.53 -9.49 -10.84
C ARG A 194 5.40 -10.61 -11.86
N THR A 195 4.43 -10.50 -12.77
CA THR A 195 4.27 -11.44 -13.88
C THR A 195 5.48 -11.44 -14.79
N PHE A 196 6.02 -10.27 -15.14
CA PHE A 196 7.23 -10.16 -15.97
C PHE A 196 8.42 -10.89 -15.36
N LEU A 197 8.71 -10.68 -14.06
CA LEU A 197 9.82 -11.34 -13.38
C LEU A 197 9.71 -12.86 -13.45
N LEU A 198 8.55 -13.42 -13.10
CA LEU A 198 8.34 -14.88 -13.13
C LEU A 198 8.37 -15.45 -14.55
N GLN A 199 7.90 -14.71 -15.54
CA GLN A 199 7.84 -15.21 -16.93
C GLN A 199 9.18 -15.14 -17.66
N ASN A 200 10.06 -14.20 -17.30
CA ASN A 200 11.27 -13.92 -18.07
C ASN A 200 12.55 -14.43 -17.39
N PHE A 201 12.48 -14.96 -16.17
CA PHE A 201 13.64 -15.46 -15.44
C PHE A 201 13.43 -16.92 -15.03
N GLU A 202 14.53 -17.67 -14.99
CA GLU A 202 14.56 -19.06 -14.54
C GLU A 202 14.42 -19.15 -13.01
N GLN A 203 15.00 -18.18 -12.29
CA GLN A 203 14.91 -18.08 -10.85
C GLN A 203 14.67 -16.64 -10.42
N VAL A 204 13.85 -16.45 -9.40
CA VAL A 204 13.60 -15.16 -8.77
C VAL A 204 13.73 -15.33 -7.26
N ASP A 205 14.63 -14.57 -6.65
CA ASP A 205 14.84 -14.53 -5.22
C ASP A 205 14.57 -13.12 -4.71
N LEU A 206 13.94 -13.03 -3.54
CA LEU A 206 13.62 -11.80 -2.85
C LEU A 206 14.28 -11.80 -1.48
N VAL A 207 14.92 -10.69 -1.09
CA VAL A 207 15.41 -10.50 0.28
C VAL A 207 14.62 -9.37 0.93
N ALA A 208 13.85 -9.73 1.95
CA ALA A 208 13.10 -8.79 2.77
C ALA A 208 13.82 -8.51 4.10
N PHE A 209 13.54 -7.35 4.68
CA PHE A 209 14.18 -6.88 5.91
C PHE A 209 13.18 -6.74 7.06
N ASP A 210 13.63 -6.98 8.29
CA ASP A 210 12.83 -6.70 9.51
C ASP A 210 12.99 -5.24 9.97
N GLU A 211 14.17 -4.68 9.78
CA GLU A 211 14.52 -3.30 10.13
C GLU A 211 14.73 -2.45 8.86
N ARG A 212 14.73 -1.13 9.03
CA ARG A 212 14.98 -0.19 7.92
C ARG A 212 16.44 -0.25 7.52
N VAL A 213 16.69 -0.31 6.22
CA VAL A 213 18.05 -0.38 5.65
C VAL A 213 18.62 0.97 5.22
N PHE A 214 17.76 1.95 4.90
CA PHE A 214 18.19 3.30 4.53
C PHE A 214 18.02 4.29 5.70
N PRO A 215 19.10 4.93 6.17
CA PRO A 215 19.03 5.95 7.22
C PRO A 215 18.17 7.14 6.78
N GLY A 216 17.16 7.51 7.58
CA GLY A 216 16.32 8.70 7.33
C GLY A 216 15.29 8.56 6.21
N VAL A 217 15.18 7.39 5.57
CA VAL A 217 14.19 7.09 4.53
C VAL A 217 13.06 6.23 5.10
N LEU A 218 11.83 6.48 4.66
CA LEU A 218 10.64 5.79 5.20
C LEU A 218 10.18 4.64 4.32
N GLU A 219 10.57 4.65 3.04
CA GLU A 219 10.30 3.58 2.10
C GLU A 219 11.05 2.29 2.49
N GLU A 220 10.28 1.22 2.75
CA GLU A 220 10.81 -0.14 2.85
C GLU A 220 11.23 -0.63 1.45
N VAL A 221 12.29 -1.42 1.41
CA VAL A 221 12.81 -2.03 0.19
C VAL A 221 12.85 -3.55 0.28
N VAL A 222 12.90 -4.18 -0.87
CA VAL A 222 13.18 -5.59 -1.08
C VAL A 222 14.31 -5.69 -2.10
N LEU A 223 15.27 -6.59 -1.87
CA LEU A 223 16.26 -6.89 -2.90
C LEU A 223 15.63 -7.91 -3.86
N VAL A 224 15.72 -7.65 -5.16
CA VAL A 224 15.28 -8.58 -6.20
C VAL A 224 16.50 -9.12 -6.92
N LEU A 225 16.67 -10.43 -6.86
CA LEU A 225 17.74 -11.16 -7.50
C LEU A 225 17.11 -12.13 -8.51
N ALA A 226 17.11 -11.79 -9.79
CA ALA A 226 16.48 -12.59 -10.84
C ALA A 226 17.53 -13.13 -11.82
N ASP A 227 17.61 -14.45 -11.95
CA ASP A 227 18.65 -15.17 -12.71
C ASP A 227 18.06 -15.89 -13.94
N GLY A 228 18.89 -16.10 -14.95
CA GLY A 228 18.50 -16.82 -16.15
C GLY A 228 17.50 -16.01 -17.00
N TYR A 229 17.77 -14.74 -17.28
CA TYR A 229 16.91 -13.95 -18.17
C TYR A 229 16.70 -14.67 -19.51
N ALA A 230 15.46 -14.72 -19.99
CA ALA A 230 15.04 -15.48 -21.17
C ALA A 230 15.24 -17.02 -21.12
N ASN A 231 15.63 -17.58 -19.96
CA ASN A 231 15.66 -19.03 -19.71
C ASN A 231 14.44 -19.53 -18.91
N GLY A 232 13.61 -18.61 -18.38
CA GLY A 232 12.35 -18.92 -17.70
C GLY A 232 11.28 -19.55 -18.63
N PRO A 233 10.04 -19.73 -18.12
CA PRO A 233 9.48 -19.13 -16.92
C PRO A 233 9.72 -19.96 -15.64
N THR A 234 9.62 -19.30 -14.50
CA THR A 234 9.39 -19.93 -13.19
C THR A 234 7.95 -19.69 -12.71
N ASP A 235 7.43 -20.58 -11.88
CA ASP A 235 6.12 -20.46 -11.23
C ASP A 235 6.22 -19.97 -9.76
N HIS A 236 7.43 -19.69 -9.29
CA HIS A 236 7.71 -19.36 -7.89
C HIS A 236 8.85 -18.35 -7.73
N PHE A 237 8.97 -17.81 -6.52
CA PHE A 237 10.17 -17.13 -6.07
C PHE A 237 10.61 -17.66 -4.70
N GLN A 238 11.86 -17.45 -4.32
CA GLN A 238 12.36 -17.73 -2.97
C GLN A 238 12.36 -16.44 -2.16
N LEU A 239 11.86 -16.49 -0.93
CA LEU A 239 11.93 -15.37 0.01
C LEU A 239 12.96 -15.67 1.10
N PHE A 240 13.96 -14.80 1.19
CA PHE A 240 14.94 -14.74 2.25
C PHE A 240 14.56 -13.59 3.21
N GLN A 241 14.76 -13.81 4.50
CA GLN A 241 14.61 -12.76 5.51
C GLN A 241 16.00 -12.41 6.06
N ALA A 242 16.29 -11.12 6.10
CA ALA A 242 17.46 -10.55 6.78
C ALA A 242 16.96 -9.60 7.88
N ARG A 243 17.73 -9.45 8.96
CA ARG A 243 17.37 -8.48 9.99
C ARG A 243 17.50 -7.05 9.48
N ASN A 244 18.66 -6.70 8.94
CA ASN A 244 19.01 -5.39 8.39
C ASN A 244 20.10 -5.54 7.31
N ALA A 245 20.65 -4.41 6.83
CA ALA A 245 21.66 -4.41 5.77
C ALA A 245 22.98 -5.09 6.20
N ASP A 246 23.34 -5.05 7.49
CA ASP A 246 24.60 -5.62 7.99
C ASP A 246 24.51 -7.15 8.19
N ASP A 247 23.29 -7.70 8.22
CA ASP A 247 23.02 -9.12 8.49
C ASP A 247 22.70 -9.94 7.23
N LEU A 248 23.03 -9.39 6.05
CA LEU A 248 22.77 -10.05 4.75
C LEU A 248 23.55 -11.35 4.54
N ALA A 249 24.62 -11.58 5.28
CA ALA A 249 25.36 -12.85 5.25
C ALA A 249 24.64 -13.98 6.01
N ASN A 250 23.72 -13.65 6.91
CA ASN A 250 23.03 -14.62 7.78
C ASN A 250 21.53 -14.69 7.46
N THR A 251 21.17 -14.65 6.17
CA THR A 251 19.76 -14.78 5.79
C THR A 251 19.17 -16.10 6.24
N THR A 252 17.87 -16.10 6.52
CA THR A 252 17.14 -17.32 6.84
C THR A 252 17.17 -18.30 5.67
N THR A 253 16.94 -19.59 5.96
CA THR A 253 16.64 -20.59 4.91
C THR A 253 15.51 -20.07 4.00
N PRO A 254 15.69 -20.09 2.67
CA PRO A 254 14.71 -19.54 1.76
C PRO A 254 13.38 -20.26 1.85
N ARG A 255 12.31 -19.49 1.77
CA ARG A 255 10.95 -20.02 1.71
C ARG A 255 10.45 -19.94 0.28
N LEU A 256 10.10 -21.09 -0.29
CA LEU A 256 9.54 -21.18 -1.63
C LEU A 256 8.11 -20.63 -1.65
N TRP A 257 7.85 -19.66 -2.52
CA TRP A 257 6.54 -19.05 -2.66
C TRP A 257 5.99 -19.16 -4.09
N ARG A 258 4.79 -19.75 -4.23
CA ARG A 258 4.04 -19.87 -5.50
C ARG A 258 2.83 -18.93 -5.49
N PRO A 259 2.87 -17.78 -6.19
CA PRO A 259 1.75 -16.86 -6.23
C PRO A 259 0.61 -17.39 -7.11
N ILE A 260 -0.62 -17.39 -6.57
CA ILE A 260 -1.84 -17.79 -7.29
C ILE A 260 -2.86 -16.65 -7.20
N PRO A 261 -3.18 -15.93 -8.30
CA PRO A 261 -2.49 -15.97 -9.60
C PRO A 261 -1.09 -15.35 -9.53
N PRO A 262 -0.21 -15.58 -10.53
CA PRO A 262 1.15 -14.99 -10.55
C PRO A 262 1.17 -13.45 -10.44
N ALA A 263 0.14 -12.80 -10.97
CA ALA A 263 -0.08 -11.35 -10.92
C ALA A 263 -0.59 -10.85 -9.55
N GLY A 264 -1.02 -11.75 -8.66
CA GLY A 264 -1.56 -11.45 -7.34
C GLY A 264 -0.56 -10.73 -6.45
N LYS A 265 -1.04 -10.14 -5.35
CA LYS A 265 -0.15 -9.55 -4.34
C LYS A 265 0.72 -10.65 -3.72
N TRP A 266 2.00 -10.36 -3.51
CA TRP A 266 2.94 -11.27 -2.85
C TRP A 266 2.98 -11.05 -1.33
N THR A 267 2.05 -10.27 -0.75
CA THR A 267 1.95 -10.03 0.71
C THR A 267 1.95 -11.32 1.52
N ALA A 268 1.32 -12.36 0.98
CA ALA A 268 1.24 -13.69 1.56
C ALA A 268 2.61 -14.35 1.81
N SER A 269 3.63 -13.98 1.02
CA SER A 269 4.99 -14.50 1.22
C SER A 269 5.61 -14.07 2.56
N LEU A 270 5.12 -12.99 3.16
CA LEU A 270 5.58 -12.50 4.46
C LEU A 270 5.06 -13.31 5.65
N LEU A 271 4.10 -14.21 5.45
CA LEU A 271 3.50 -15.05 6.52
C LEU A 271 4.28 -16.34 6.72
N THR A 272 4.36 -16.87 7.94
CA THR A 272 4.96 -18.19 8.22
C THR A 272 4.26 -19.32 7.46
N SER A 273 4.94 -20.47 7.29
CA SER A 273 4.38 -21.59 6.51
C SER A 273 3.16 -22.20 7.20
N GLU A 274 3.15 -22.20 8.53
CA GLU A 274 2.02 -22.62 9.36
C GLU A 274 0.82 -21.69 9.15
N THR A 275 1.04 -20.38 9.22
CA THR A 275 0.00 -19.36 9.00
C THR A 275 -0.58 -19.47 7.60
N LEU A 276 0.30 -19.60 6.59
CA LEU A 276 -0.12 -19.74 5.21
C LEU A 276 -0.93 -21.03 5.00
N GLY A 277 -0.49 -22.15 5.59
CA GLY A 277 -1.18 -23.42 5.51
C GLY A 277 -2.61 -23.30 6.06
N ALA A 278 -2.75 -22.73 7.26
CA ALA A 278 -4.06 -22.49 7.86
C ALA A 278 -4.95 -21.55 7.01
N TYR A 279 -4.38 -20.43 6.53
CA TYR A 279 -5.09 -19.46 5.70
C TYR A 279 -5.57 -20.07 4.38
N SER A 280 -4.69 -20.80 3.69
CA SER A 280 -4.98 -21.40 2.38
C SER A 280 -5.93 -22.60 2.51
N GLY A 281 -5.80 -23.40 3.57
CA GLY A 281 -6.70 -24.50 3.87
C GLY A 281 -8.15 -24.03 4.07
N LEU A 282 -8.35 -22.94 4.81
CA LEU A 282 -9.69 -22.35 5.01
C LEU A 282 -10.33 -21.84 3.71
N LEU A 283 -9.53 -21.29 2.79
CA LEU A 283 -10.02 -20.88 1.46
C LEU A 283 -10.32 -22.09 0.56
N ALA A 284 -9.53 -23.15 0.64
CA ALA A 284 -9.69 -24.34 -0.19
C ALA A 284 -10.92 -25.18 0.20
N THR A 285 -11.33 -25.15 1.48
CA THR A 285 -12.51 -25.89 1.96
C THR A 285 -13.85 -25.19 1.71
N GLU A 286 -13.85 -24.01 1.08
CA GLU A 286 -15.02 -23.13 0.89
C GLU A 286 -15.74 -22.73 2.20
N SER A 287 -15.16 -23.03 3.35
CA SER A 287 -15.61 -22.59 4.67
C SER A 287 -15.52 -21.06 4.80
N PHE A 288 -14.53 -20.48 4.14
CA PHE A 288 -14.43 -19.05 3.88
C PHE A 288 -14.60 -18.78 2.39
N THR A 289 -15.39 -17.77 2.07
CA THR A 289 -15.62 -17.29 0.70
C THR A 289 -15.22 -15.83 0.59
N LEU A 290 -15.17 -15.32 -0.63
CA LEU A 290 -14.96 -13.90 -0.88
C LEU A 290 -16.19 -13.09 -0.45
N LEU A 291 -16.02 -11.81 -0.10
CA LEU A 291 -17.14 -10.94 0.23
C LEU A 291 -18.12 -10.79 -0.93
N GLU A 292 -17.63 -10.83 -2.18
CA GLU A 292 -18.46 -10.81 -3.40
C GLU A 292 -19.44 -11.99 -3.49
N THR A 293 -19.16 -13.11 -2.80
CA THR A 293 -20.13 -14.21 -2.68
C THR A 293 -21.40 -13.73 -1.99
N TRP A 294 -21.30 -12.88 -0.97
CA TRP A 294 -22.42 -12.29 -0.25
C TRP A 294 -23.10 -11.14 -1.01
N GLY A 295 -22.34 -10.30 -1.71
CA GLY A 295 -22.87 -9.15 -2.44
C GLY A 295 -21.81 -8.18 -2.96
N ASP A 296 -22.24 -7.26 -3.82
CA ASP A 296 -21.34 -6.33 -4.51
C ASP A 296 -20.88 -5.20 -3.58
N THR A 297 -19.58 -4.87 -3.59
CA THR A 297 -19.06 -3.69 -2.91
C THR A 297 -18.97 -2.50 -3.87
N THR A 298 -19.56 -1.36 -3.49
CA THR A 298 -19.47 -0.14 -4.31
C THR A 298 -19.23 1.12 -3.50
N LEU A 299 -18.80 2.19 -4.19
CA LEU A 299 -18.63 3.51 -3.60
C LEU A 299 -19.99 4.17 -3.32
N GLY A 300 -20.06 4.88 -2.20
CA GLY A 300 -21.18 5.78 -1.92
C GLY A 300 -21.21 7.02 -2.81
N MET A 301 -22.18 7.88 -2.55
CA MET A 301 -22.40 9.11 -3.33
C MET A 301 -21.18 10.05 -3.25
N VAL A 302 -20.79 10.64 -4.38
CA VAL A 302 -19.71 11.62 -4.46
C VAL A 302 -20.30 13.02 -4.59
N THR A 303 -20.24 13.79 -3.50
CA THR A 303 -20.85 15.12 -3.45
C THR A 303 -19.98 16.19 -4.13
N GLY A 304 -18.65 16.08 -4.03
CA GLY A 304 -17.70 17.12 -4.43
C GLY A 304 -17.37 18.13 -3.33
N ASN A 305 -18.26 18.29 -2.34
CA ASN A 305 -18.07 19.18 -1.20
C ASN A 305 -18.92 18.70 0.00
N ASN A 306 -18.40 17.76 0.78
CA ASN A 306 -19.16 17.18 1.91
C ASN A 306 -19.59 18.24 2.94
N LYS A 307 -18.83 19.34 3.12
CA LYS A 307 -19.19 20.40 4.07
C LYS A 307 -20.47 21.14 3.69
N TYR A 308 -20.73 21.29 2.39
CA TYR A 308 -21.95 21.92 1.89
C TYR A 308 -23.13 20.94 1.87
N PHE A 309 -22.90 19.71 1.40
CA PHE A 309 -23.99 18.75 1.17
C PHE A 309 -24.40 17.96 2.42
N ALA A 310 -23.49 17.70 3.36
CA ALA A 310 -23.80 16.98 4.59
C ALA A 310 -24.02 17.97 5.75
N LEU A 311 -25.22 17.95 6.31
CA LEU A 311 -25.69 18.89 7.33
C LEU A 311 -26.04 18.17 8.63
N SER A 312 -25.80 18.83 9.76
CA SER A 312 -26.38 18.42 11.03
C SER A 312 -27.87 18.79 11.08
N PRO A 313 -28.68 18.12 11.91
CA PRO A 313 -30.09 18.48 12.08
C PRO A 313 -30.27 19.94 12.51
N ALA A 314 -29.40 20.44 13.41
CA ALA A 314 -29.41 21.84 13.84
C ALA A 314 -29.15 22.82 12.69
N ARG A 315 -28.18 22.52 11.80
CA ARG A 315 -27.89 23.37 10.64
C ARG A 315 -29.02 23.33 9.62
N ALA A 316 -29.60 22.16 9.37
CA ALA A 316 -30.75 22.02 8.49
C ALA A 316 -31.96 22.83 8.99
N ALA A 317 -32.22 22.81 10.30
CA ALA A 317 -33.28 23.60 10.94
C ALA A 317 -33.01 25.12 10.84
N GLN A 318 -31.77 25.57 11.07
CA GLN A 318 -31.38 26.97 10.91
C GLN A 318 -31.58 27.48 9.47
N LEU A 319 -31.37 26.61 8.49
CA LEU A 319 -31.57 26.91 7.08
C LEU A 319 -33.05 26.85 6.67
N GLY A 320 -33.95 26.40 7.54
CA GLY A 320 -35.38 26.21 7.23
C GLY A 320 -35.64 25.08 6.24
N LEU A 321 -34.71 24.13 6.08
CA LEU A 321 -34.84 23.03 5.13
C LEU A 321 -35.90 22.03 5.59
N SER A 322 -36.75 21.63 4.65
CA SER A 322 -37.82 20.68 4.90
C SER A 322 -37.36 19.22 4.70
N LYS A 323 -38.19 18.25 5.10
CA LYS A 323 -37.89 16.82 4.87
C LYS A 323 -37.80 16.45 3.38
N SER A 324 -38.47 17.18 2.48
CA SER A 324 -38.36 16.92 1.03
C SER A 324 -37.04 17.38 0.42
N ASP A 325 -36.30 18.24 1.12
CA ASP A 325 -34.99 18.75 0.70
C ASP A 325 -33.84 17.85 1.16
N LEU A 326 -34.12 16.90 2.06
CA LEU A 326 -33.12 16.17 2.82
C LEU A 326 -33.29 14.66 2.69
N LEU A 327 -32.17 13.95 2.59
CA LEU A 327 -32.13 12.50 2.81
C LEU A 327 -31.41 12.17 4.12
N ARG A 328 -31.78 11.04 4.71
CA ARG A 328 -31.05 10.46 5.85
C ARG A 328 -29.68 9.98 5.41
N LEU A 329 -28.64 10.37 6.14
CA LEU A 329 -27.24 10.14 5.76
C LEU A 329 -26.46 9.53 6.92
N SER A 330 -25.68 8.48 6.63
CA SER A 330 -24.57 8.05 7.47
C SER A 330 -23.49 9.14 7.40
N PRO A 331 -23.11 9.77 8.52
CA PRO A 331 -22.26 10.95 8.50
C PRO A 331 -20.93 10.68 7.79
N PRO A 332 -20.32 11.70 7.13
CA PRO A 332 -19.06 11.54 6.44
C PRO A 332 -17.96 10.98 7.36
N GLY A 333 -17.15 10.07 6.82
CA GLY A 333 -16.16 9.31 7.57
C GLY A 333 -16.72 7.98 8.09
N SER A 334 -15.93 7.29 8.90
CA SER A 334 -16.23 5.91 9.34
C SER A 334 -16.15 5.71 10.86
N ARG A 335 -15.89 6.76 11.65
CA ARG A 335 -15.65 6.65 13.10
C ARG A 335 -16.83 6.06 13.87
N HIS A 336 -18.06 6.33 13.43
CA HIS A 336 -19.29 5.78 14.02
C HIS A 336 -19.56 4.32 13.62
N LEU A 337 -18.89 3.81 12.59
CA LEU A 337 -19.01 2.43 12.10
C LEU A 337 -17.96 1.53 12.77
N ARG A 338 -17.93 1.56 14.10
CA ARG A 338 -17.06 0.68 14.92
C ARG A 338 -17.85 -0.40 15.68
N GLY A 339 -19.18 -0.29 15.69
CA GLY A 339 -20.08 -1.34 16.16
C GLY A 339 -20.62 -2.24 15.04
N LEU A 340 -21.52 -3.15 15.41
CA LEU A 340 -22.09 -4.16 14.50
C LEU A 340 -23.24 -3.63 13.63
N SER A 341 -23.84 -2.49 13.99
CA SER A 341 -24.96 -1.93 13.24
C SER A 341 -25.12 -0.43 13.45
N LEU A 342 -25.50 0.29 12.39
CA LEU A 342 -26.01 1.65 12.45
C LEU A 342 -27.54 1.61 12.51
N THR A 343 -28.10 1.83 13.71
CA THR A 343 -29.56 1.86 13.93
C THR A 343 -30.11 3.27 13.77
N THR A 344 -31.44 3.41 13.61
CA THR A 344 -32.09 4.73 13.61
C THR A 344 -31.81 5.50 14.90
N ALA A 345 -31.85 4.84 16.06
CA ALA A 345 -31.55 5.47 17.35
C ALA A 345 -30.11 6.00 17.42
N ALA A 346 -29.13 5.17 17.02
CA ALA A 346 -27.73 5.59 16.98
C ALA A 346 -27.51 6.77 16.00
N LEU A 347 -28.23 6.79 14.88
CA LEU A 347 -28.15 7.90 13.94
C LEU A 347 -28.76 9.20 14.49
N THR A 348 -29.86 9.09 15.26
CA THR A 348 -30.44 10.23 15.98
C THR A 348 -29.45 10.78 17.02
N GLU A 349 -28.86 9.91 17.85
CA GLU A 349 -27.86 10.30 18.85
C GLU A 349 -26.65 11.01 18.22
N LEU A 350 -26.17 10.52 17.07
CA LEU A 350 -25.11 11.19 16.30
C LEU A 350 -25.55 12.58 15.84
N GLY A 351 -26.79 12.71 15.34
CA GLY A 351 -27.36 13.99 14.92
C GLY A 351 -27.49 15.00 16.06
N ASP A 352 -27.95 14.55 17.23
CA ASP A 352 -28.07 15.34 18.45
C ASP A 352 -26.69 15.79 18.97
N ALA A 353 -25.67 14.95 18.78
CA ALA A 353 -24.26 15.30 19.02
C ALA A 353 -23.64 16.20 17.94
N GLY A 354 -24.42 16.65 16.96
CA GLY A 354 -24.00 17.59 15.91
C GLY A 354 -23.39 16.96 14.66
N ALA A 355 -23.42 15.63 14.52
CA ALA A 355 -22.94 14.97 13.31
C ALA A 355 -23.82 15.28 12.09
N ALA A 356 -23.20 15.27 10.92
CA ALA A 356 -23.87 15.56 9.65
C ALA A 356 -24.69 14.37 9.13
N VAL A 357 -25.86 14.14 9.73
CA VAL A 357 -26.74 12.99 9.43
C VAL A 357 -27.83 13.30 8.40
N CYS A 358 -27.84 14.50 7.82
CA CYS A 358 -28.73 14.92 6.75
C CYS A 358 -27.93 15.21 5.47
N LEU A 359 -28.37 14.69 4.34
CA LEU A 359 -27.83 15.05 3.02
C LEU A 359 -28.78 16.06 2.37
N PHE A 360 -28.30 17.25 2.06
CA PHE A 360 -29.00 18.18 1.19
C PHE A 360 -29.10 17.60 -0.22
N ARG A 361 -30.30 17.16 -0.58
CA ARG A 361 -30.62 16.56 -1.88
C ARG A 361 -32.14 16.56 -2.09
N PRO A 362 -32.72 17.67 -2.56
CA PRO A 362 -34.13 17.73 -2.88
C PRO A 362 -34.53 16.65 -3.90
N ALA A 363 -35.56 15.87 -3.56
CA ALA A 363 -36.04 14.75 -4.39
C ALA A 363 -36.75 15.24 -5.66
N GLY A 364 -37.44 16.38 -5.55
CA GLY A 364 -38.15 17.05 -6.64
C GLY A 364 -37.75 18.51 -6.74
N GLU A 365 -38.75 19.39 -6.93
CA GLU A 365 -38.56 20.84 -6.91
C GLU A 365 -38.06 21.29 -5.53
N PRO A 366 -36.96 22.06 -5.43
CA PRO A 366 -36.46 22.56 -4.15
C PRO A 366 -37.50 23.45 -3.45
N SER A 367 -37.58 23.36 -2.12
CA SER A 367 -38.34 24.33 -1.34
C SER A 367 -37.75 25.75 -1.48
N ALA A 368 -38.50 26.78 -1.06
CA ALA A 368 -37.99 28.16 -1.04
C ALA A 368 -36.68 28.29 -0.22
N ALA A 369 -36.60 27.59 0.91
CA ALA A 369 -35.38 27.52 1.72
C ALA A 369 -34.23 26.81 1.00
N ALA A 370 -34.53 25.72 0.28
CA ALA A 370 -33.52 25.01 -0.51
C ALA A 370 -33.01 25.85 -1.68
N TRP A 371 -33.87 26.63 -2.36
CA TRP A 371 -33.46 27.58 -3.38
C TRP A 371 -32.54 28.67 -2.82
N ALA A 372 -32.87 29.23 -1.65
CA ALA A 372 -32.00 30.17 -0.97
C ALA A 372 -30.64 29.55 -0.63
N TYR A 373 -30.62 28.30 -0.17
CA TYR A 373 -29.37 27.58 0.12
C TYR A 373 -28.54 27.28 -1.13
N ILE A 374 -29.19 26.97 -2.25
CA ILE A 374 -28.52 26.80 -3.56
C ILE A 374 -27.84 28.11 -3.98
N ALA A 375 -28.53 29.25 -3.89
CA ALA A 375 -27.96 30.56 -4.19
C ALA A 375 -26.77 30.90 -3.25
N GLU A 376 -26.86 30.54 -1.97
CA GLU A 376 -25.73 30.65 -1.02
C GLU A 376 -24.54 29.79 -1.46
N GLY A 377 -24.79 28.59 -2.01
CA GLY A 377 -23.77 27.71 -2.56
C GLY A 377 -23.04 28.32 -3.76
N GLU A 378 -23.78 28.94 -4.69
CA GLU A 378 -23.23 29.65 -5.86
C GLU A 378 -22.41 30.87 -5.44
N ALA A 379 -22.91 31.67 -4.48
CA ALA A 379 -22.17 32.80 -3.93
C ALA A 379 -20.86 32.39 -3.22
N ARG A 380 -20.72 31.11 -2.84
CA ARG A 380 -19.52 30.52 -2.25
C ARG A 380 -18.72 29.64 -3.21
N GLU A 381 -19.04 29.71 -4.50
CA GLU A 381 -18.35 28.95 -5.56
C GLU A 381 -18.39 27.42 -5.34
N VAL A 382 -19.39 26.90 -4.63
CA VAL A 382 -19.55 25.45 -4.43
C VAL A 382 -19.85 24.75 -5.76
N ASP A 383 -20.57 25.43 -6.64
CA ASP A 383 -20.86 25.03 -8.02
C ASP A 383 -19.58 24.90 -8.87
N GLN A 384 -18.52 25.62 -8.52
CA GLN A 384 -17.21 25.58 -9.19
C GLN A 384 -16.35 24.38 -8.79
N ALA A 385 -16.73 23.62 -7.76
CA ALA A 385 -16.04 22.36 -7.46
C ALA A 385 -16.18 21.38 -8.63
N TYR A 386 -15.10 20.67 -9.00
CA TYR A 386 -15.05 19.79 -10.18
C TYR A 386 -16.28 18.88 -10.37
N LYS A 387 -16.75 18.24 -9.28
CA LYS A 387 -17.92 17.34 -9.32
C LYS A 387 -19.26 18.06 -9.45
N CYS A 388 -19.34 19.32 -9.06
CA CYS A 388 -20.51 20.17 -9.23
C CYS A 388 -20.59 20.70 -10.66
N GLN A 389 -19.47 21.15 -11.23
CA GLN A 389 -19.40 21.67 -12.61
C GLN A 389 -19.87 20.65 -13.67
N VAL A 390 -19.51 19.38 -13.50
CA VAL A 390 -19.86 18.31 -14.46
C VAL A 390 -21.27 17.73 -14.22
N ARG A 391 -22.03 18.26 -13.26
CA ARG A 391 -23.33 17.73 -12.84
C ARG A 391 -24.45 18.70 -13.21
N LYS A 392 -25.56 18.18 -13.71
CA LYS A 392 -26.75 18.97 -14.07
C LYS A 392 -28.01 18.42 -13.39
N PRO A 393 -28.68 19.20 -12.50
CA PRO A 393 -28.20 20.45 -11.90
C PRO A 393 -27.02 20.22 -10.93
N TRP A 394 -26.18 21.22 -10.73
CA TRP A 394 -24.92 21.10 -9.98
C TRP A 394 -25.11 20.62 -8.52
N TRP A 395 -26.24 21.00 -7.93
CA TRP A 395 -26.59 20.72 -6.53
C TRP A 395 -27.27 19.35 -6.30
N ARG A 396 -27.67 18.62 -7.35
CA ARG A 396 -28.38 17.33 -7.17
C ARG A 396 -27.42 16.14 -7.31
N THR A 397 -26.71 15.80 -6.24
CA THR A 397 -25.79 14.65 -6.18
C THR A 397 -26.45 13.36 -6.73
N PRO A 398 -25.79 12.52 -7.56
CA PRO A 398 -26.34 11.25 -8.02
C PRO A 398 -26.86 10.36 -6.88
N LEU A 399 -28.02 9.69 -7.06
CA LEU A 399 -28.59 8.84 -6.01
C LEU A 399 -27.96 7.46 -6.05
N VAL A 400 -27.54 6.99 -4.88
CA VAL A 400 -27.24 5.59 -4.66
C VAL A 400 -28.22 5.10 -3.59
N LYS A 401 -28.83 3.93 -3.83
CA LYS A 401 -29.75 3.31 -2.85
C LYS A 401 -29.01 3.04 -1.53
N PRO A 402 -29.69 3.06 -0.37
CA PRO A 402 -29.06 2.64 0.88
C PRO A 402 -28.49 1.22 0.74
N ALA A 403 -27.26 1.01 1.21
CA ALA A 403 -26.63 -0.31 1.23
C ALA A 403 -27.18 -1.15 2.38
N ASP A 404 -27.11 -2.48 2.25
CA ASP A 404 -27.51 -3.42 3.31
C ASP A 404 -26.49 -3.36 4.46
N LEU A 405 -25.20 -3.34 4.13
CA LEU A 405 -24.09 -3.16 5.07
C LEU A 405 -23.22 -1.97 4.65
N LEU A 406 -22.58 -1.34 5.62
CA LEU A 406 -21.55 -0.32 5.43
C LEU A 406 -20.19 -0.91 5.80
N LEU A 407 -19.22 -0.78 4.90
CA LEU A 407 -17.85 -1.23 5.07
C LEU A 407 -16.91 -0.04 5.23
N THR A 408 -16.07 -0.08 6.25
CA THR A 408 -15.07 0.97 6.51
C THR A 408 -13.85 0.77 5.62
N TYR A 409 -13.55 1.79 4.79
CA TYR A 409 -12.52 1.66 3.75
C TYR A 409 -11.12 2.11 4.18
N MET A 410 -11.00 2.99 5.19
CA MET A 410 -9.74 3.49 5.74
C MET A 410 -9.72 3.18 7.23
N ASN A 411 -8.77 2.35 7.66
CA ASN A 411 -8.74 1.76 9.00
C ASN A 411 -7.35 1.86 9.62
N ALA A 412 -7.26 2.32 10.86
CA ALA A 412 -6.01 2.26 11.63
C ALA A 412 -5.80 0.85 12.20
N ASP A 413 -6.89 0.19 12.57
CA ASP A 413 -6.97 -1.19 13.02
C ASP A 413 -7.28 -2.11 11.83
N THR A 414 -8.55 -2.35 11.51
CA THR A 414 -8.98 -3.31 10.49
C THR A 414 -10.39 -2.92 9.99
N PRO A 415 -10.82 -3.33 8.79
CA PRO A 415 -12.15 -3.02 8.27
C PRO A 415 -13.28 -3.54 9.16
N ARG A 416 -14.40 -2.80 9.16
CA ARG A 416 -15.62 -3.14 9.89
C ARG A 416 -16.79 -3.20 8.92
N LEU A 417 -17.54 -4.30 9.00
CA LEU A 417 -18.88 -4.38 8.46
C LEU A 417 -19.88 -3.99 9.54
N SER A 418 -20.79 -3.07 9.21
CA SER A 418 -21.89 -2.67 10.08
C SER A 418 -23.20 -2.77 9.31
N ALA A 419 -24.21 -3.42 9.90
CA ALA A 419 -25.56 -3.46 9.31
C ALA A 419 -26.19 -2.07 9.25
N ASN A 420 -26.69 -1.67 8.08
CA ASN A 420 -27.37 -0.38 7.89
C ASN A 420 -28.86 -0.47 8.26
N LYS A 421 -29.15 -0.73 9.53
CA LYS A 421 -30.53 -0.83 10.03
C LYS A 421 -31.29 0.50 9.94
N ALA A 422 -30.58 1.62 9.91
CA ALA A 422 -31.15 2.95 9.72
C ALA A 422 -31.62 3.23 8.28
N GLN A 423 -31.27 2.37 7.32
CA GLN A 423 -31.46 2.58 5.87
C GLN A 423 -30.94 3.95 5.43
N ALA A 424 -29.83 4.37 6.02
CA ALA A 424 -29.22 5.66 5.73
C ALA A 424 -28.45 5.57 4.41
N HIS A 425 -28.50 6.64 3.61
CA HIS A 425 -27.59 6.77 2.47
C HIS A 425 -26.16 6.99 2.97
N HIS A 426 -25.17 6.82 2.09
CA HIS A 426 -23.76 6.98 2.45
C HIS A 426 -22.98 7.68 1.34
N LEU A 427 -21.91 8.35 1.74
CA LEU A 427 -20.97 9.00 0.83
C LEU A 427 -19.80 8.08 0.53
N ASN A 428 -18.96 8.46 -0.44
CA ASN A 428 -17.74 7.76 -0.81
C ASN A 428 -16.65 7.68 0.28
N SER A 429 -16.90 8.21 1.48
CA SER A 429 -16.05 8.03 2.67
C SER A 429 -16.24 6.67 3.35
N VAL A 430 -17.19 5.86 2.89
CA VAL A 430 -17.41 4.46 3.28
C VAL A 430 -17.85 3.69 2.03
N HIS A 431 -17.75 2.37 2.07
CA HIS A 431 -18.25 1.51 1.00
C HIS A 431 -19.61 0.93 1.39
N GLY A 432 -20.47 0.74 0.40
CA GLY A 432 -21.73 0.02 0.55
C GLY A 432 -21.57 -1.41 0.06
N VAL A 433 -22.07 -2.37 0.84
CA VAL A 433 -22.19 -3.77 0.40
C VAL A 433 -23.66 -4.08 0.17
N TYR A 434 -23.99 -4.53 -1.03
CA TYR A 434 -25.35 -4.82 -1.47
C TYR A 434 -25.53 -6.33 -1.57
N LEU A 435 -26.19 -6.90 -0.57
CA LEU A 435 -26.31 -8.34 -0.42
C LEU A 435 -27.21 -8.92 -1.51
N LYS A 436 -26.80 -10.06 -2.05
CA LYS A 436 -27.63 -10.87 -2.96
C LYS A 436 -28.93 -11.27 -2.26
N PRO A 437 -30.08 -11.30 -2.97
CA PRO A 437 -31.38 -11.57 -2.36
C PRO A 437 -31.41 -12.81 -1.45
N GLU A 438 -30.79 -13.91 -1.86
CA GLU A 438 -30.69 -15.18 -1.15
C GLU A 438 -29.88 -15.12 0.15
N HIS A 439 -28.97 -14.14 0.27
CA HIS A 439 -28.12 -13.97 1.44
C HIS A 439 -28.51 -12.78 2.31
N ARG A 440 -29.42 -11.90 1.85
CA ARG A 440 -29.72 -10.62 2.50
C ARG A 440 -30.16 -10.77 3.96
N ALA A 441 -31.05 -11.72 4.26
CA ALA A 441 -31.56 -11.90 5.62
C ALA A 441 -30.46 -12.35 6.59
N LEU A 442 -29.70 -13.39 6.22
CA LEU A 442 -28.61 -13.92 7.03
C LEU A 442 -27.47 -12.90 7.15
N GLY A 443 -27.07 -12.29 6.02
CA GLY A 443 -25.92 -11.39 5.95
C GLY A 443 -26.15 -10.06 6.67
N SER A 444 -27.33 -9.46 6.53
CA SER A 444 -27.68 -8.21 7.23
C SER A 444 -27.65 -8.37 8.75
N ASP A 445 -27.85 -9.59 9.23
CA ASP A 445 -27.89 -9.87 10.64
C ASP A 445 -26.54 -10.39 11.16
N LEU A 446 -25.98 -11.42 10.56
CA LEU A 446 -24.84 -12.16 11.10
C LEU A 446 -23.50 -11.88 10.44
N LEU A 447 -23.44 -11.38 9.20
CA LEU A 447 -22.13 -11.14 8.58
C LEU A 447 -21.27 -10.10 9.33
N PRO A 448 -21.82 -8.99 9.88
CA PRO A 448 -21.07 -8.09 10.77
C PRO A 448 -20.48 -8.77 12.01
N VAL A 449 -21.11 -9.83 12.50
CA VAL A 449 -20.65 -10.61 13.65
C VAL A 449 -19.62 -11.66 13.21
N ALA A 450 -19.97 -12.48 12.22
CA ALA A 450 -19.16 -13.58 11.74
C ALA A 450 -17.82 -13.11 11.16
N SER A 451 -17.79 -11.96 10.48
CA SER A 451 -16.57 -11.38 9.90
C SER A 451 -15.58 -10.82 10.92
N LEU A 452 -15.94 -10.72 12.21
CA LEU A 452 -15.00 -10.38 13.27
C LEU A 452 -14.26 -11.65 13.70
N ASN A 453 -13.38 -12.19 12.87
CA ASN A 453 -12.58 -13.38 13.18
C ASN A 453 -11.15 -13.21 12.65
N SER A 454 -10.22 -14.01 13.15
CA SER A 454 -8.79 -13.90 12.84
C SER A 454 -8.46 -14.15 11.36
N MET A 455 -9.20 -15.03 10.68
CA MET A 455 -9.04 -15.29 9.24
C MET A 455 -9.42 -14.06 8.40
N THR A 456 -10.55 -13.41 8.69
CA THR A 456 -10.99 -12.19 8.00
C THR A 456 -10.08 -11.01 8.33
N LEU A 457 -9.63 -10.89 9.58
CA LEU A 457 -8.68 -9.85 10.01
C LEU A 457 -7.34 -9.98 9.27
N LEU A 458 -6.77 -11.18 9.21
CA LEU A 458 -5.57 -11.47 8.42
C LEU A 458 -5.82 -11.20 6.93
N GLY A 459 -6.96 -11.68 6.41
CA GLY A 459 -7.37 -11.44 5.02
C GLY A 459 -7.43 -9.96 4.64
N ALA A 460 -7.85 -9.09 5.57
CA ALA A 460 -7.86 -7.66 5.34
C ALA A 460 -6.46 -7.06 5.11
N GLU A 461 -5.45 -7.52 5.87
CA GLU A 461 -4.04 -7.12 5.66
C GLU A 461 -3.50 -7.63 4.31
N MET A 462 -3.99 -8.79 3.88
CA MET A 462 -3.58 -9.46 2.64
C MET A 462 -4.14 -8.79 1.39
N VAL A 463 -5.41 -8.39 1.42
CA VAL A 463 -6.08 -7.76 0.26
C VAL A 463 -6.00 -6.24 0.29
N GLY A 464 -5.79 -5.63 1.45
CA GLY A 464 -5.72 -4.18 1.62
C GLY A 464 -4.42 -3.56 1.10
N ARG A 465 -4.36 -2.22 1.17
CA ARG A 465 -3.18 -1.42 0.87
C ARG A 465 -2.74 -0.67 2.12
N ALA A 466 -1.47 -0.76 2.45
CA ALA A 466 -0.88 0.11 3.46
C ALA A 466 -0.67 1.51 2.88
N TYR A 467 -1.05 2.54 3.63
CA TYR A 467 -0.77 3.95 3.39
C TYR A 467 0.06 4.51 4.55
N GLY A 468 0.70 5.66 4.32
CA GLY A 468 1.42 6.40 5.37
C GLY A 468 0.55 6.65 6.61
N GLY A 469 1.19 6.72 7.78
CA GLY A 469 0.49 6.74 9.07
C GLY A 469 -0.03 5.37 9.52
N GLY A 470 0.31 4.29 8.81
CA GLY A 470 -0.07 2.93 9.17
C GLY A 470 -1.52 2.63 8.82
N MET A 471 -2.11 3.36 7.88
CA MET A 471 -3.52 3.19 7.52
C MET A 471 -3.68 2.03 6.56
N LEU A 472 -4.62 1.12 6.84
CA LEU A 472 -5.07 0.08 5.93
C LEU A 472 -6.26 0.57 5.11
N LYS A 473 -6.10 0.59 3.80
CA LYS A 473 -7.15 0.98 2.85
C LYS A 473 -7.62 -0.21 2.03
N LEU A 474 -8.94 -0.39 1.91
CA LEU A 474 -9.55 -1.34 0.98
C LEU A 474 -10.36 -0.55 -0.05
N GLU A 475 -9.98 -0.63 -1.32
CA GLU A 475 -10.84 -0.18 -2.42
C GLU A 475 -11.95 -1.21 -2.70
N PRO A 476 -13.04 -0.88 -3.43
CA PRO A 476 -14.15 -1.81 -3.63
C PRO A 476 -13.74 -3.18 -4.18
N LYS A 477 -12.93 -3.21 -5.24
CA LYS A 477 -12.42 -4.47 -5.83
C LYS A 477 -11.53 -5.28 -4.88
N GLU A 478 -10.90 -4.63 -3.90
CA GLU A 478 -10.10 -5.32 -2.89
C GLU A 478 -10.98 -5.83 -1.75
N ALA A 479 -12.01 -5.06 -1.39
CA ALA A 479 -13.04 -5.48 -0.46
C ALA A 479 -13.81 -6.69 -0.98
N ASP A 480 -14.09 -6.77 -2.28
CA ASP A 480 -14.72 -7.93 -2.92
C ASP A 480 -13.92 -9.22 -2.68
N LEU A 481 -12.59 -9.12 -2.60
CA LEU A 481 -11.67 -10.24 -2.34
C LEU A 481 -11.47 -10.55 -0.84
N LEU A 482 -12.08 -9.77 0.07
CA LEU A 482 -11.92 -9.98 1.51
C LEU A 482 -12.49 -11.35 1.90
N PRO A 483 -11.70 -12.27 2.48
CA PRO A 483 -12.23 -13.55 2.93
C PRO A 483 -13.12 -13.36 4.16
N VAL A 484 -14.34 -13.86 4.07
CA VAL A 484 -15.35 -13.86 5.12
C VAL A 484 -15.93 -15.26 5.28
N PRO A 485 -16.49 -15.61 6.45
CA PRO A 485 -17.16 -16.89 6.61
C PRO A 485 -18.23 -17.09 5.54
N SER A 486 -18.33 -18.30 4.99
CA SER A 486 -19.30 -18.60 3.96
C SER A 486 -20.74 -18.46 4.49
N PRO A 487 -21.74 -18.27 3.61
CA PRO A 487 -23.14 -18.32 4.03
C PRO A 487 -23.51 -19.61 4.76
N ALA A 488 -22.96 -20.75 4.33
CA ALA A 488 -23.18 -22.05 4.95
C ALA A 488 -22.61 -22.13 6.37
N LEU A 489 -21.34 -21.74 6.56
CA LEU A 489 -20.70 -21.71 7.88
C LEU A 489 -21.42 -20.74 8.83
N THR A 490 -21.75 -19.55 8.33
CA THR A 490 -22.47 -18.53 9.12
C THR A 490 -23.86 -19.03 9.53
N LYS A 491 -24.52 -19.82 8.68
CA LYS A 491 -25.82 -20.42 8.97
C LYS A 491 -25.72 -21.54 10.00
N ALA A 492 -24.70 -22.40 9.90
CA ALA A 492 -24.46 -23.47 10.88
C ALA A 492 -24.25 -22.88 12.29
N ALA A 493 -23.44 -21.83 12.38
CA ALA A 493 -23.11 -21.14 13.64
C ALA A 493 -24.18 -20.17 14.17
N GLU A 494 -25.35 -20.06 13.52
CA GLU A 494 -26.29 -18.94 13.71
C GLU A 494 -26.66 -18.71 15.18
N THR A 495 -27.06 -19.78 15.89
CA THR A 495 -27.50 -19.69 17.29
C THR A 495 -26.38 -19.21 18.21
N ALA A 496 -25.17 -19.73 18.02
CA ALA A 496 -24.00 -19.36 18.81
C ALA A 496 -23.57 -17.91 18.56
N LEU A 497 -23.53 -17.48 17.28
CA LEU A 497 -23.20 -16.11 16.91
C LEU A 497 -24.21 -15.09 17.46
N ARG A 498 -25.51 -15.41 17.45
CA ARG A 498 -26.55 -14.56 18.05
C ARG A 498 -26.34 -14.39 19.56
N ARG A 499 -25.98 -15.47 20.25
CA ARG A 499 -25.71 -15.46 21.70
C ARG A 499 -24.48 -14.62 22.06
N LEU A 500 -23.44 -14.62 21.23
CA LEU A 500 -22.24 -13.81 21.45
C LEU A 500 -22.46 -12.30 21.28
N ARG A 501 -23.44 -11.89 20.46
CA ARG A 501 -23.61 -10.48 20.05
C ARG A 501 -23.57 -9.47 21.21
N PRO A 502 -24.28 -9.63 22.34
CA PRO A 502 -24.25 -8.63 23.42
C PRO A 502 -22.84 -8.45 24.01
N GLN A 503 -22.05 -9.52 24.09
CA GLN A 503 -20.67 -9.45 24.57
C GLN A 503 -19.77 -8.75 23.56
N LEU A 504 -19.93 -9.03 22.26
CA LEU A 504 -19.17 -8.37 21.20
C LEU A 504 -19.45 -6.86 21.17
N VAL A 505 -20.71 -6.44 21.33
CA VAL A 505 -21.06 -5.01 21.42
C VAL A 505 -20.30 -4.30 22.55
N ARG A 506 -20.20 -4.91 23.73
CA ARG A 506 -19.45 -4.35 24.87
C ARG A 506 -17.95 -4.23 24.57
N LEU A 507 -17.36 -5.28 23.99
CA LEU A 507 -15.94 -5.29 23.64
C LEU A 507 -15.60 -4.21 22.59
N LEU A 508 -16.41 -4.12 21.53
CA LEU A 508 -16.23 -3.12 20.48
C LEU A 508 -16.39 -1.69 21.01
N ALA A 509 -17.34 -1.44 21.92
CA ALA A 509 -17.50 -0.13 22.56
C ALA A 509 -16.25 0.29 23.36
N SER A 510 -15.50 -0.68 23.89
CA SER A 510 -14.22 -0.45 24.58
C SER A 510 -12.99 -0.51 23.67
N GLY A 511 -13.16 -0.64 22.34
CA GLY A 511 -12.06 -0.75 21.38
C GLY A 511 -11.34 -2.11 21.37
N GLN A 512 -11.85 -3.13 22.07
CA GLN A 512 -11.23 -4.46 22.21
C GLN A 512 -11.58 -5.38 21.04
N VAL A 513 -11.19 -4.98 19.84
CA VAL A 513 -11.50 -5.70 18.59
C VAL A 513 -10.90 -7.10 18.57
N VAL A 514 -9.61 -7.24 18.90
CA VAL A 514 -8.91 -8.53 18.85
C VAL A 514 -9.55 -9.52 19.82
N SER A 515 -9.94 -9.07 21.01
CA SER A 515 -10.69 -9.87 21.97
C SER A 515 -12.06 -10.29 21.42
N ALA A 516 -12.77 -9.39 20.74
CA ALA A 516 -14.03 -9.73 20.08
C ALA A 516 -13.82 -10.78 18.97
N ALA A 517 -12.73 -10.65 18.20
CA ALA A 517 -12.41 -11.60 17.14
C ALA A 517 -12.10 -13.00 17.68
N ARG A 518 -11.34 -13.08 18.79
CA ARG A 518 -11.05 -14.35 19.46
C ARG A 518 -12.33 -15.09 19.88
N LEU A 519 -13.34 -14.39 20.40
CA LEU A 519 -14.62 -15.04 20.77
C LEU A 519 -15.36 -15.63 19.57
N VAL A 520 -15.28 -14.99 18.40
CA VAL A 520 -15.89 -15.51 17.18
C VAL A 520 -15.06 -16.66 16.62
N ASP A 521 -13.72 -16.63 16.74
CA ASP A 521 -12.87 -17.77 16.39
C ASP A 521 -13.26 -19.03 17.18
N GLU A 522 -13.52 -18.91 18.49
CA GLU A 522 -13.97 -20.04 19.32
C GLU A 522 -15.24 -20.69 18.78
N VAL A 523 -16.16 -19.88 18.22
CA VAL A 523 -17.40 -20.40 17.63
C VAL A 523 -17.16 -20.93 16.23
N LEU A 524 -16.56 -20.14 15.33
CA LEU A 524 -16.46 -20.49 13.92
C LEU A 524 -15.31 -21.45 13.64
N LEU A 525 -14.09 -21.08 14.03
CA LEU A 525 -12.89 -21.82 13.65
C LEU A 525 -12.75 -23.08 14.49
N ILE A 526 -12.95 -22.98 15.80
CA ILE A 526 -12.78 -24.12 16.72
C ILE A 526 -14.09 -24.92 16.83
N GLY A 527 -15.19 -24.26 17.16
CA GLY A 527 -16.47 -24.93 17.42
C GLY A 527 -17.08 -25.60 16.18
N GLU A 528 -17.31 -24.84 15.12
CA GLU A 528 -18.01 -25.32 13.93
C GLU A 528 -17.08 -26.04 12.94
N LEU A 529 -15.87 -25.51 12.71
CA LEU A 529 -14.93 -26.11 11.75
C LEU A 529 -13.96 -27.12 12.38
N GLY A 530 -13.82 -27.15 13.70
CA GLY A 530 -12.92 -28.09 14.38
C GLY A 530 -11.43 -27.84 14.11
N LEU A 531 -11.04 -26.61 13.76
CA LEU A 531 -9.62 -26.30 13.51
C LEU A 531 -8.79 -26.53 14.79
N PRO A 532 -7.58 -27.09 14.66
CA PRO A 532 -6.64 -27.16 15.77
C PRO A 532 -6.32 -25.77 16.32
N GLU A 533 -6.23 -25.63 17.64
CA GLU A 533 -5.88 -24.36 18.29
C GLU A 533 -4.55 -23.77 17.78
N ALA A 534 -3.60 -24.64 17.38
CA ALA A 534 -2.33 -24.24 16.80
C ALA A 534 -2.50 -23.47 15.48
N GLU A 535 -3.42 -23.91 14.60
CA GLU A 535 -3.71 -23.23 13.33
C GLU A 535 -4.41 -21.88 13.58
N VAL A 536 -5.37 -21.84 14.51
CA VAL A 536 -6.03 -20.58 14.90
C VAL A 536 -5.03 -19.60 15.50
N LYS A 537 -4.08 -20.09 16.32
CA LYS A 537 -2.98 -19.28 16.84
C LYS A 537 -2.08 -18.74 15.73
N ALA A 538 -1.77 -19.56 14.72
CA ALA A 538 -0.98 -19.11 13.57
C ALA A 538 -1.69 -17.98 12.80
N LEU A 539 -3.00 -18.08 12.54
CA LEU A 539 -3.78 -17.01 11.91
C LEU A 539 -3.73 -15.70 12.72
N ARG A 540 -3.89 -15.80 14.05
CA ARG A 540 -3.80 -14.66 14.98
C ARG A 540 -2.42 -13.99 14.90
N GLN A 541 -1.36 -14.79 14.96
CA GLN A 541 0.02 -14.32 14.87
C GLN A 541 0.31 -13.66 13.51
N GLY A 542 -0.13 -14.26 12.40
CA GLY A 542 0.03 -13.68 11.07
C GLY A 542 -0.63 -12.31 10.94
N HIS A 543 -1.83 -12.13 11.50
CA HIS A 543 -2.49 -10.82 11.54
C HIS A 543 -1.69 -9.81 12.37
N GLU A 544 -1.20 -10.22 13.56
CA GLU A 544 -0.40 -9.36 14.43
C GLU A 544 0.90 -8.92 13.74
N GLU A 545 1.59 -9.83 13.05
CA GLU A 545 2.83 -9.57 12.31
C GLU A 545 2.61 -8.60 11.14
N LEU A 546 1.60 -8.83 10.29
CA LEU A 546 1.30 -7.92 9.18
C LEU A 546 0.82 -6.55 9.67
N THR A 547 0.03 -6.51 10.74
CA THR A 547 -0.38 -5.26 11.38
C THR A 547 0.82 -4.50 11.93
N ALA A 548 1.74 -5.17 12.62
CA ALA A 548 2.94 -4.55 13.18
C ALA A 548 3.81 -3.97 12.06
N ARG A 549 4.04 -4.73 10.98
CA ARG A 549 4.74 -4.23 9.78
C ARG A 549 4.04 -3.00 9.20
N ARG A 550 2.72 -3.03 9.04
CA ARG A 550 1.94 -1.89 8.55
C ARG A 550 2.05 -0.66 9.47
N VAL A 551 1.96 -0.82 10.79
CA VAL A 551 2.01 0.29 11.75
C VAL A 551 3.43 0.87 11.85
N ALA A 552 4.47 0.04 11.75
CA ALA A 552 5.87 0.49 11.70
C ALA A 552 6.16 1.41 10.50
N ARG A 553 5.44 1.21 9.37
CA ARG A 553 5.43 2.14 8.22
C ARG A 553 4.80 3.50 8.55
N GLY A 554 3.94 3.56 9.56
CA GLY A 554 3.14 4.74 9.91
C GLY A 554 3.80 5.74 10.85
N GLY A 555 4.62 5.26 11.77
CA GLY A 555 5.19 6.03 12.89
C GLY A 555 6.15 7.17 12.52
N ALA A 556 6.42 7.41 11.24
CA ALA A 556 7.41 8.40 10.80
C ALA A 556 6.82 9.66 10.13
N SER A 557 5.53 9.92 10.33
CA SER A 557 4.85 11.13 9.81
C SER A 557 4.99 12.35 10.73
N HIS A 558 5.72 12.26 11.84
CA HIS A 558 5.88 13.35 12.80
C HIS A 558 7.35 13.59 13.16
N VAL A 559 8.04 14.38 12.33
CA VAL A 559 9.17 15.21 12.77
C VAL A 559 9.13 16.58 12.07
N HIS A 560 9.08 17.61 12.92
CA HIS A 560 9.39 19.04 12.71
C HIS A 560 8.53 19.91 11.77
N ARG A 561 7.46 20.49 12.34
CA ARG A 561 7.31 21.95 12.24
C ARG A 561 8.25 22.56 13.28
N GLY A 562 9.25 23.30 12.80
CA GLY A 562 10.24 23.96 13.65
C GLY A 562 9.59 24.89 14.66
N ASP A 563 10.10 24.81 15.89
CA ASP A 563 9.90 25.81 16.92
C ASP A 563 10.47 27.15 16.44
N GLY A 564 9.64 28.18 16.53
CA GLY A 564 10.01 29.58 16.43
C GLY A 564 9.04 30.38 17.29
N GLY A 565 9.26 30.37 18.61
CA GLY A 565 8.41 31.12 19.54
C GLY A 565 8.62 30.72 20.99
N THR A 566 9.71 31.19 21.59
CA THR A 566 9.95 31.18 23.03
C THR A 566 8.79 31.85 23.76
N VAL A 567 7.92 31.06 24.41
CA VAL A 567 6.98 31.58 25.41
C VAL A 567 7.44 31.14 26.80
N SER A 568 7.99 32.13 27.49
CA SER A 568 8.35 32.08 28.91
C SER A 568 7.17 31.60 29.77
N ARG A 569 7.38 30.52 30.51
CA ARG A 569 6.54 30.15 31.66
C ARG A 569 6.73 31.22 32.76
N ARG A 570 5.78 32.15 32.88
CA ARG A 570 5.61 32.94 34.11
C ARG A 570 4.47 32.35 34.92
N ALA A 571 4.84 31.91 36.12
CA ALA A 571 3.94 31.49 37.20
C ALA A 571 2.99 32.65 37.56
N ASN A 572 1.70 32.34 37.61
CA ASN A 572 0.66 33.28 37.99
C ASN A 572 0.45 33.19 39.50
N SER A 573 1.13 34.05 40.25
CA SER A 573 0.81 34.35 41.64
C SER A 573 0.80 35.85 41.83
N ASN A 574 -0.38 36.47 41.83
CA ASN A 574 -0.66 37.54 42.78
C ASN A 574 -2.15 37.82 42.90
N ARG A 575 -2.62 37.68 44.14
CA ARG A 575 -3.93 38.10 44.61
C ARG A 575 -3.99 39.62 44.67
N LEU A 576 -5.16 40.11 44.28
CA LEU A 576 -5.67 41.46 44.46
C LEU A 576 -5.52 41.96 45.91
N ARG A 577 -4.99 43.18 46.06
CA ARG A 577 -5.42 44.16 47.06
C ARG A 577 -5.18 45.57 46.54
N ARG A 578 -6.24 46.38 46.54
CA ARG A 578 -6.32 47.78 47.00
C ARG A 578 -7.63 48.43 46.52
N PRO A 579 -8.17 49.43 47.24
CA PRO A 579 -8.17 49.65 48.68
C PRO A 579 -9.30 48.87 49.37
#